data_AF-A0A961XH30-F1
#
_entry.id   AF-A0A961XH30-F1
#
_cell.length_a   1.000
_cell.length_b   1.000
_cell.length_c   1.000
_cell.angle_alpha   90.00
_cell.angle_beta   90.00
_cell.angle_gamma   90.00
#
_symmetry.space_group_name_H-M   'P 1'
#
loop_
_entity.id
_entity.type
_entity.pdbx_description
1 polymer ?
#
loop_
_entity_poly.entity_id
_entity_poly.type
_entity_poly.pdbx_seq_one_letter_code
_entity_poly.pdbx_strand_id
1 'polypeptide(L)'
;SEWQRDLSVSHDRIGHGLVAQGDTPGALKAYRDGLAIAETLAASDASNSQWQRDLSVSHDRIGNVLVAQGDTAGALKAYRDGLAIAETLAASDASNSQWQRDLSVSHNKIGDVLVEQGDTAGALKAYRDSLAIRERLAASDASNSQWQRDLLVSHFRLADAGDDPVSHYGKALAIARELERSGRLAPVDVWMVSALESRLKDAGGQ
;
A
#
# COMPACT_ATOMS: atom_id res chain seq x y z
N SER A 1 -26.68 8.69 -6.66
CA SER A 1 -25.37 8.79 -6.00
C SER A 1 -25.09 7.56 -5.15
N GLU A 2 -25.91 7.22 -4.15
CA GLU A 2 -25.67 6.04 -3.29
C GLU A 2 -25.71 4.71 -4.04
N TRP A 3 -26.76 4.47 -4.85
CA TRP A 3 -26.85 3.24 -5.66
C TRP A 3 -25.70 3.06 -6.67
N GLN A 4 -25.16 4.16 -7.21
CA GLN A 4 -24.01 4.12 -8.12
C GLN A 4 -22.75 3.71 -7.34
N ARG A 5 -22.58 4.26 -6.15
CA ARG A 5 -21.48 3.87 -5.27
C ARG A 5 -21.59 2.40 -4.89
N ASP A 6 -22.77 1.92 -4.54
CA ASP A 6 -23.00 0.50 -4.24
C ASP A 6 -22.71 -0.42 -5.43
N LEU A 7 -23.03 0.04 -6.65
CA LEU A 7 -22.67 -0.67 -7.87
C LEU A 7 -21.15 -0.73 -8.08
N SER A 8 -20.44 0.39 -7.89
CA SER A 8 -18.97 0.43 -7.92
C SER A 8 -18.35 -0.54 -6.90
N VAL A 9 -18.84 -0.51 -5.65
CA VAL A 9 -18.41 -1.44 -4.58
C VAL A 9 -18.73 -2.90 -4.93
N SER A 10 -19.83 -3.16 -5.63
CA SER A 10 -20.19 -4.51 -6.08
C SER A 10 -19.22 -5.02 -7.13
N HIS A 11 -18.81 -4.17 -8.08
CA HIS A 11 -17.75 -4.48 -9.05
C HIS A 11 -16.41 -4.79 -8.35
N ASP A 12 -16.08 -4.07 -7.29
CA ASP A 12 -14.87 -4.38 -6.51
C ASP A 12 -14.91 -5.75 -5.86
N ARG A 13 -16.06 -6.13 -5.30
CA ARG A 13 -16.25 -7.46 -4.69
C ARG A 13 -16.13 -8.57 -5.73
N ILE A 14 -16.68 -8.37 -6.93
CA ILE A 14 -16.52 -9.28 -8.06
C ILE A 14 -15.04 -9.39 -8.43
N GLY A 15 -14.34 -8.25 -8.56
CA GLY A 15 -12.92 -8.23 -8.84
C GLY A 15 -12.09 -9.02 -7.82
N HIS A 16 -12.34 -8.84 -6.52
CA HIS A 16 -11.64 -9.61 -5.48
C HIS A 16 -11.91 -11.12 -5.59
N GLY A 17 -13.16 -11.52 -5.86
CA GLY A 17 -13.52 -12.92 -6.07
C GLY A 17 -12.80 -13.54 -7.26
N LEU A 18 -12.66 -12.79 -8.36
CA LEU A 18 -11.97 -13.24 -9.56
C LEU A 18 -10.45 -13.33 -9.36
N VAL A 19 -9.85 -12.38 -8.62
CA VAL A 19 -8.44 -12.49 -8.19
C VAL A 19 -8.21 -13.76 -7.38
N ALA A 20 -9.09 -14.08 -6.44
CA ALA A 20 -8.98 -15.29 -5.63
C ALA A 20 -9.11 -16.59 -6.46
N GLN A 21 -9.75 -16.52 -7.61
CA GLN A 21 -9.87 -17.63 -8.57
C GLN A 21 -8.73 -17.67 -9.60
N GLY A 22 -7.83 -16.68 -9.60
CA GLY A 22 -6.77 -16.53 -10.60
C GLY A 22 -7.23 -15.94 -11.94
N ASP A 23 -8.49 -15.51 -12.06
CA ASP A 23 -9.02 -14.84 -13.26
C ASP A 23 -8.65 -13.36 -13.26
N THR A 24 -7.38 -13.08 -13.59
CA THR A 24 -6.89 -11.70 -13.65
C THR A 24 -7.53 -10.87 -14.78
N PRO A 25 -7.86 -11.40 -15.99
CA PRO A 25 -8.60 -10.63 -16.99
C PRO A 25 -10.01 -10.24 -16.53
N GLY A 26 -10.74 -11.17 -15.93
CA GLY A 26 -12.07 -10.90 -15.36
C GLY A 26 -12.01 -9.88 -14.23
N ALA A 27 -11.03 -10.02 -13.33
CA ALA A 27 -10.82 -9.05 -12.25
C ALA A 27 -10.53 -7.64 -12.77
N LEU A 28 -9.63 -7.52 -13.75
CA LEU A 28 -9.30 -6.24 -14.37
C LEU A 28 -10.52 -5.58 -15.01
N LYS A 29 -11.34 -6.37 -15.72
CA LYS A 29 -12.60 -5.87 -16.27
C LYS A 29 -13.53 -5.36 -15.17
N ALA A 30 -13.75 -6.14 -14.12
CA ALA A 30 -14.63 -5.76 -13.02
C ALA A 30 -14.17 -4.46 -12.35
N TYR A 31 -12.86 -4.32 -12.04
CA TYR A 31 -12.35 -3.09 -11.45
C TYR A 31 -12.43 -1.89 -12.40
N ARG A 32 -12.26 -2.07 -13.71
CA ARG A 32 -12.45 -0.97 -14.68
C ARG A 32 -13.91 -0.51 -14.76
N ASP A 33 -14.86 -1.44 -14.70
CA ASP A 33 -16.29 -1.12 -14.64
C ASP A 33 -16.60 -0.32 -13.36
N GLY A 34 -16.04 -0.72 -12.21
CA GLY A 34 -16.14 0.01 -10.94
C GLY A 34 -15.47 1.39 -10.96
N LEU A 35 -14.30 1.50 -11.59
CA LEU A 35 -13.54 2.74 -11.76
C LEU A 35 -14.35 3.78 -12.54
N ALA A 36 -14.97 3.40 -13.66
CA ALA A 36 -15.75 4.34 -14.48
C ALA A 36 -16.91 4.99 -13.70
N ILE A 37 -17.51 4.23 -12.77
CA ILE A 37 -18.55 4.75 -11.87
C ILE A 37 -17.94 5.69 -10.82
N ALA A 38 -16.80 5.31 -10.23
CA ALA A 38 -16.10 6.14 -9.26
C ALA A 38 -15.64 7.48 -9.86
N GLU A 39 -15.13 7.47 -11.10
CA GLU A 39 -14.76 8.68 -11.86
C GLU A 39 -15.98 9.60 -12.06
N THR A 40 -17.12 9.02 -12.47
CA THR A 40 -18.37 9.78 -12.65
C THR A 40 -18.83 10.43 -11.35
N LEU A 41 -18.80 9.69 -10.24
CA LEU A 41 -19.18 10.20 -8.93
C LEU A 41 -18.23 11.31 -8.46
N ALA A 42 -16.92 11.05 -8.48
CA ALA A 42 -15.89 12.00 -8.08
C ALA A 42 -15.92 13.29 -8.91
N ALA A 43 -16.22 13.21 -10.21
CA ALA A 43 -16.38 14.39 -11.07
C ALA A 43 -17.68 15.16 -10.79
N SER A 44 -18.75 14.48 -10.33
CA SER A 44 -20.03 15.13 -10.01
C SER A 44 -19.98 15.95 -8.72
N ASP A 45 -19.08 15.59 -7.79
CA ASP A 45 -18.82 16.35 -6.57
C ASP A 45 -17.36 16.15 -6.13
N ALA A 46 -16.51 17.09 -6.55
CA ALA A 46 -15.09 17.08 -6.19
C ALA A 46 -14.83 17.31 -4.68
N SER A 47 -15.81 17.85 -3.95
CA SER A 47 -15.70 18.06 -2.50
C SER A 47 -16.02 16.80 -1.69
N ASN A 48 -16.62 15.79 -2.32
CA ASN A 48 -16.96 14.54 -1.66
C ASN A 48 -15.70 13.66 -1.47
N SER A 49 -15.05 13.82 -0.32
CA SER A 49 -13.82 13.09 0.00
C SER A 49 -13.99 11.57 -0.02
N GLN A 50 -15.20 11.04 0.25
CA GLN A 50 -15.45 9.60 0.20
C GLN A 50 -15.39 9.09 -1.24
N TRP A 51 -15.98 9.81 -2.20
CA TRP A 51 -15.92 9.42 -3.62
C TRP A 51 -14.52 9.57 -4.20
N GLN A 52 -13.80 10.63 -3.81
CA GLN A 52 -12.38 10.77 -4.16
C GLN A 52 -11.56 9.59 -3.63
N ARG A 53 -11.79 9.19 -2.37
CA ARG A 53 -11.09 8.04 -1.79
C ARG A 53 -11.44 6.73 -2.52
N ASP A 54 -12.71 6.51 -2.84
CA ASP A 54 -13.13 5.31 -3.58
C ASP A 54 -12.49 5.25 -4.99
N LEU A 55 -12.33 6.41 -5.64
CA LEU A 55 -11.62 6.54 -6.92
C LEU A 55 -10.13 6.17 -6.76
N SER A 56 -9.44 6.71 -5.75
CA SER A 56 -8.04 6.36 -5.44
C SER A 56 -7.87 4.85 -5.21
N VAL A 57 -8.76 4.24 -4.43
CA VAL A 57 -8.73 2.79 -4.16
C VAL A 57 -8.97 1.95 -5.42
N SER A 58 -9.83 2.43 -6.33
CA SER A 58 -10.11 1.74 -7.60
C SER A 58 -8.87 1.67 -8.49
N HIS A 59 -8.13 2.77 -8.60
CA HIS A 59 -6.83 2.79 -9.28
C HIS A 59 -5.83 1.81 -8.65
N ASP A 60 -5.77 1.77 -7.33
CA ASP A 60 -4.93 0.88 -6.55
C ASP A 60 -5.24 -0.61 -6.80
N ARG A 61 -6.50 -0.97 -7.02
CA ARG A 61 -6.91 -2.35 -7.35
C ARG A 61 -6.54 -2.73 -8.77
N ILE A 62 -6.75 -1.82 -9.72
CA ILE A 62 -6.32 -2.01 -11.11
C ILE A 62 -4.81 -2.21 -11.17
N GLY A 63 -4.04 -1.38 -10.47
CA GLY A 63 -2.59 -1.51 -10.40
C GLY A 63 -2.16 -2.89 -9.86
N ASN A 64 -2.80 -3.39 -8.79
CA ASN A 64 -2.49 -4.72 -8.24
C ASN A 64 -2.70 -5.84 -9.28
N VAL A 65 -3.77 -5.77 -10.07
CA VAL A 65 -4.03 -6.77 -11.12
C VAL A 65 -3.04 -6.66 -12.26
N LEU A 66 -2.66 -5.44 -12.65
CA LEU A 66 -1.68 -5.21 -13.71
C LEU A 66 -0.28 -5.73 -13.31
N VAL A 67 0.12 -5.57 -12.04
CA VAL A 67 1.34 -6.22 -11.51
C VAL A 67 1.25 -7.74 -11.65
N ALA A 68 0.12 -8.35 -11.25
CA ALA A 68 -0.08 -9.79 -11.37
C ALA A 68 -0.07 -10.30 -12.83
N GLN A 69 -0.31 -9.40 -13.80
CA GLN A 69 -0.23 -9.67 -15.24
C GLN A 69 1.14 -9.35 -15.84
N GLY A 70 2.08 -8.79 -15.07
CA GLY A 70 3.39 -8.33 -15.53
C GLY A 70 3.36 -7.00 -16.29
N ASP A 71 2.22 -6.30 -16.34
CA ASP A 71 2.12 -4.95 -16.93
C ASP A 71 2.53 -3.89 -15.90
N THR A 72 3.84 -3.81 -15.66
CA THR A 72 4.42 -2.86 -14.68
C THR A 72 4.21 -1.41 -15.11
N ALA A 73 4.19 -1.11 -16.42
CA ALA A 73 3.95 0.23 -16.93
C ALA A 73 2.51 0.69 -16.67
N GLY A 74 1.54 -0.17 -16.96
CA GLY A 74 0.12 0.06 -16.64
C GLY A 74 -0.12 0.17 -15.14
N ALA A 75 0.52 -0.70 -14.34
CA ALA A 75 0.43 -0.65 -12.89
C ALA A 75 0.96 0.66 -12.31
N LEU A 76 2.14 1.10 -12.75
CA LEU A 76 2.75 2.36 -12.31
C LEU A 76 1.88 3.55 -12.65
N LYS A 77 1.26 3.57 -13.84
CA LYS A 77 0.30 4.62 -14.20
C LYS A 77 -0.89 4.61 -13.24
N ALA A 78 -1.53 3.45 -13.03
CA ALA A 78 -2.68 3.34 -12.15
C ALA A 78 -2.35 3.80 -10.72
N TYR A 79 -1.23 3.36 -10.14
CA TYR A 79 -0.84 3.80 -8.80
C TYR A 79 -0.53 5.30 -8.73
N ARG A 80 0.04 5.91 -9.77
CA ARG A 80 0.25 7.37 -9.81
C ARG A 80 -1.05 8.15 -9.89
N ASP A 81 -2.03 7.66 -10.65
CA ASP A 81 -3.37 8.26 -10.71
C ASP A 81 -4.05 8.20 -9.31
N GLY A 82 -3.95 7.05 -8.62
CA GLY A 82 -4.45 6.89 -7.26
C GLY A 82 -3.69 7.74 -6.22
N LEU A 83 -2.37 7.86 -6.36
CA LEU A 83 -1.50 8.67 -5.49
C LEU A 83 -1.90 10.14 -5.51
N ALA A 84 -2.11 10.73 -6.69
CA ALA A 84 -2.46 12.16 -6.81
C ALA A 84 -3.73 12.52 -6.03
N ILE A 85 -4.70 11.60 -5.99
CA ILE A 85 -5.93 11.78 -5.21
C ILE A 85 -5.66 11.60 -3.71
N ALA A 86 -4.88 10.58 -3.33
CA ALA A 86 -4.49 10.34 -1.94
C ALA A 86 -3.70 11.53 -1.36
N GLU A 87 -2.80 12.14 -2.14
CA GLU A 87 -2.07 13.36 -1.76
C GLU A 87 -3.03 14.52 -1.49
N THR A 88 -4.01 14.73 -2.37
CA THR A 88 -5.02 15.80 -2.21
C THR A 88 -5.85 15.60 -0.94
N LEU A 89 -6.31 14.37 -0.68
CA LEU A 89 -7.07 14.03 0.52
C LEU A 89 -6.23 14.23 1.79
N ALA A 90 -5.03 13.66 1.82
CA ALA A 90 -4.11 13.75 2.95
C ALA A 90 -3.69 15.21 3.26
N ALA A 91 -3.57 16.06 2.24
CA ALA A 91 -3.30 17.49 2.41
C ALA A 91 -4.51 18.27 2.93
N SER A 92 -5.74 17.86 2.56
CA SER A 92 -6.98 18.51 3.02
C SER A 92 -7.27 18.29 4.50
N ASP A 93 -6.83 17.15 5.05
CA ASP A 93 -6.88 16.86 6.49
C ASP A 93 -5.68 16.01 6.91
N ALA A 94 -4.64 16.68 7.42
CA ALA A 94 -3.43 16.04 7.91
C ALA A 94 -3.66 15.20 9.18
N SER A 95 -4.78 15.42 9.90
CA SER A 95 -5.12 14.66 11.11
C SER A 95 -5.85 13.35 10.79
N ASN A 96 -6.39 13.21 9.56
CA ASN A 96 -7.07 12.02 9.12
C ASN A 96 -6.09 10.87 8.89
N SER A 97 -5.93 10.02 9.92
CA SER A 97 -4.98 8.92 9.93
C SER A 97 -5.26 7.88 8.83
N GLN A 98 -6.52 7.72 8.41
CA GLN A 98 -6.86 6.80 7.32
C GLN A 98 -6.31 7.31 5.98
N TRP A 99 -6.47 8.60 5.68
CA TRP A 99 -5.98 9.19 4.44
C TRP A 99 -4.46 9.24 4.40
N GLN A 100 -3.82 9.54 5.54
CA GLN A 100 -2.36 9.43 5.66
C GLN A 100 -1.89 7.99 5.38
N ARG A 101 -2.58 6.99 5.95
CA ARG A 101 -2.23 5.59 5.72
C ARG A 101 -2.40 5.20 4.25
N ASP A 102 -3.50 5.60 3.61
CA ASP A 102 -3.75 5.31 2.19
C ASP A 102 -2.66 5.92 1.30
N LEU A 103 -2.26 7.17 1.55
CA LEU A 103 -1.12 7.83 0.89
C LEU A 103 0.18 7.00 1.02
N SER A 104 0.48 6.51 2.23
CA SER A 104 1.66 5.65 2.44
C SER A 104 1.58 4.32 1.68
N VAL A 105 0.38 3.77 1.47
CA VAL A 105 0.18 2.53 0.71
C VAL A 105 0.46 2.78 -0.76
N SER A 106 -0.06 3.88 -1.34
CA SER A 106 0.20 4.24 -2.74
C SER A 106 1.70 4.43 -3.01
N HIS A 107 2.42 5.12 -2.12
CA HIS A 107 3.87 5.24 -2.23
C HIS A 107 4.60 3.88 -2.23
N ASN A 108 4.23 2.97 -1.32
CA ASN A 108 4.85 1.64 -1.31
C ASN A 108 4.58 0.86 -2.60
N LYS A 109 3.36 0.88 -3.11
CA LYS A 109 3.01 0.16 -4.34
C LYS A 109 3.78 0.68 -5.55
N ILE A 110 3.97 2.00 -5.62
CA ILE A 110 4.86 2.62 -6.61
C ILE A 110 6.29 2.13 -6.43
N GLY A 111 6.79 2.11 -5.19
CA GLY A 111 8.13 1.60 -4.89
C GLY A 111 8.33 0.16 -5.35
N ASP A 112 7.36 -0.73 -5.06
CA ASP A 112 7.41 -2.15 -5.45
C ASP A 112 7.51 -2.29 -6.99
N VAL A 113 6.71 -1.53 -7.75
CA VAL A 113 6.77 -1.55 -9.22
C VAL A 113 8.08 -0.97 -9.76
N LEU A 114 8.63 0.07 -9.13
CA LEU A 114 9.91 0.66 -9.54
C LEU A 114 11.08 -0.29 -9.28
N VAL A 115 11.04 -1.10 -8.21
CA VAL A 115 11.99 -2.20 -8.01
C VAL A 115 11.91 -3.20 -9.16
N GLU A 116 10.72 -3.65 -9.54
CA GLU A 116 10.53 -4.58 -10.66
C GLU A 116 11.03 -4.01 -12.00
N GLN A 117 10.95 -2.69 -12.18
CA GLN A 117 11.46 -1.98 -13.35
C GLN A 117 12.97 -1.68 -13.29
N GLY A 118 13.64 -1.98 -12.17
CA GLY A 118 15.06 -1.68 -11.95
C GLY A 118 15.36 -0.22 -11.61
N ASP A 119 14.34 0.64 -11.40
CA ASP A 119 14.51 2.01 -10.93
C ASP A 119 14.65 2.04 -9.40
N THR A 120 15.81 1.61 -8.92
CA THR A 120 16.10 1.56 -7.48
C THR A 120 16.05 2.95 -6.84
N ALA A 121 16.51 4.00 -7.53
CA ALA A 121 16.51 5.35 -6.98
C ALA A 121 15.08 5.87 -6.79
N GLY A 122 14.21 5.65 -7.77
CA GLY A 122 12.78 5.97 -7.68
C GLY A 122 12.08 5.16 -6.58
N ALA A 123 12.38 3.86 -6.49
CA ALA A 123 11.82 3.00 -5.45
C ALA A 123 12.19 3.47 -4.04
N LEU A 124 13.47 3.75 -3.79
CA LEU A 124 13.94 4.25 -2.50
C LEU A 124 13.29 5.58 -2.13
N LYS A 125 13.10 6.49 -3.08
CA LYS A 125 12.35 7.73 -2.83
C LYS A 125 10.93 7.41 -2.37
N ALA A 126 10.21 6.57 -3.11
CA ALA A 126 8.82 6.23 -2.79
C ALA A 126 8.70 5.54 -1.42
N TYR A 127 9.60 4.61 -1.10
CA TYR A 127 9.61 3.96 0.21
C TYR A 127 9.92 4.91 1.36
N ARG A 128 10.82 5.89 1.18
CA ARG A 128 11.11 6.92 2.18
C ARG A 128 9.91 7.85 2.40
N ASP A 129 9.21 8.24 1.33
CA ASP A 129 7.97 9.01 1.41
C ASP A 129 6.90 8.24 2.21
N SER A 130 6.75 6.93 1.97
CA SER A 130 5.90 6.07 2.79
C SER A 130 6.35 5.96 4.24
N LEU A 131 7.66 5.81 4.48
CA LEU A 131 8.21 5.61 5.83
C LEU A 131 7.89 6.82 6.71
N ALA A 132 8.14 8.04 6.20
CA ALA A 132 7.90 9.26 6.95
C ALA A 132 6.45 9.38 7.45
N ILE A 133 5.47 8.93 6.65
CA ILE A 133 4.07 8.92 7.07
C ILE A 133 3.81 7.86 8.15
N ARG A 134 4.32 6.64 7.94
CA ARG A 134 4.11 5.51 8.84
C ARG A 134 4.81 5.68 10.18
N GLU A 135 5.95 6.36 10.24
CA GLU A 135 6.60 6.76 11.48
C GLU A 135 5.70 7.68 12.31
N ARG A 136 5.09 8.70 11.68
CA ARG A 136 4.16 9.61 12.38
C ARG A 136 2.92 8.88 12.91
N LEU A 137 2.33 7.99 12.11
CA LEU A 137 1.16 7.20 12.52
C LEU A 137 1.53 6.23 13.67
N ALA A 138 2.60 5.47 13.52
CA ALA A 138 3.05 4.54 14.55
C ALA A 138 3.43 5.25 15.87
N ALA A 139 3.93 6.49 15.79
CA ALA A 139 4.23 7.30 16.97
C ALA A 139 2.98 7.89 17.63
N SER A 140 1.91 8.17 16.88
CA SER A 140 0.67 8.72 17.45
C SER A 140 -0.14 7.67 18.22
N ASP A 141 -0.03 6.39 17.85
CA ASP A 141 -0.56 5.26 18.63
C ASP A 141 0.35 4.02 18.51
N ALA A 142 1.23 3.86 19.50
CA ALA A 142 2.12 2.70 19.60
C ALA A 142 1.39 1.38 19.86
N SER A 143 0.14 1.44 20.37
CA SER A 143 -0.68 0.25 20.63
C SER A 143 -1.35 -0.29 19.36
N ASN A 144 -1.47 0.54 18.32
CA ASN A 144 -2.07 0.15 17.06
C ASN A 144 -1.19 -0.83 16.28
N SER A 145 -1.53 -2.13 16.34
CA SER A 145 -0.77 -3.20 15.68
C SER A 145 -0.67 -3.03 14.16
N GLN A 146 -1.69 -2.45 13.52
CA GLN A 146 -1.67 -2.24 12.07
C GLN A 146 -0.63 -1.19 11.68
N TRP A 147 -0.55 -0.09 12.42
CA TRP A 147 0.42 0.97 12.13
C TRP A 147 1.86 0.53 12.44
N GLN A 148 2.06 -0.25 13.51
CA GLN A 148 3.35 -0.87 13.78
C GLN A 148 3.77 -1.84 12.68
N ARG A 149 2.84 -2.68 12.20
CA ARG A 149 3.07 -3.59 11.08
C ARG A 149 3.41 -2.82 9.79
N ASP A 150 2.70 -1.74 9.50
CA ASP A 150 2.99 -0.90 8.34
C ASP A 150 4.40 -0.27 8.44
N LEU A 151 4.78 0.24 9.61
CA LEU A 151 6.12 0.77 9.86
C LEU A 151 7.21 -0.30 9.63
N LEU A 152 7.01 -1.50 10.18
CA LEU A 152 7.88 -2.66 9.96
C LEU A 152 8.07 -2.93 8.47
N VAL A 153 6.97 -3.02 7.70
CA VAL A 153 7.01 -3.29 6.26
C VAL A 153 7.78 -2.21 5.50
N SER A 154 7.68 -0.95 5.88
CA SER A 154 8.44 0.13 5.24
C SER A 154 9.95 -0.01 5.49
N HIS A 155 10.35 -0.35 6.71
CA HIS A 155 11.76 -0.65 6.98
C HIS A 155 12.24 -1.89 6.23
N PHE A 156 11.43 -2.96 6.16
CA PHE A 156 11.78 -4.14 5.37
C PHE A 156 12.02 -3.82 3.90
N ARG A 157 11.11 -3.05 3.27
CA ARG A 157 11.23 -2.66 1.85
C ARG A 157 12.46 -1.80 1.57
N LEU A 158 12.79 -0.85 2.44
CA LEU A 158 14.00 -0.04 2.31
C LEU A 158 15.27 -0.89 2.38
N ALA A 159 15.35 -1.80 3.34
CA ALA A 159 16.48 -2.72 3.46
C ALA A 159 16.62 -3.64 2.23
N ASP A 160 15.50 -4.20 1.74
CA ASP A 160 15.49 -5.10 0.58
C ASP A 160 15.87 -4.37 -0.72
N ALA A 161 15.56 -3.08 -0.81
CA ALA A 161 15.99 -2.19 -1.88
C ALA A 161 17.42 -1.62 -1.70
N GLY A 162 18.13 -2.02 -0.65
CA GLY A 162 19.55 -1.67 -0.42
C GLY A 162 19.81 -0.39 0.37
N ASP A 163 18.79 0.25 0.94
CA ASP A 163 18.97 1.42 1.82
C ASP A 163 19.32 0.95 3.22
N ASP A 164 20.55 1.23 3.67
CA ASP A 164 21.13 0.84 4.97
C ASP A 164 20.54 -0.46 5.56
N PRO A 165 20.79 -1.62 4.90
CA PRO A 165 20.01 -2.84 5.19
C PRO A 165 20.15 -3.32 6.63
N VAL A 166 21.33 -3.17 7.25
CA VAL A 166 21.57 -3.54 8.66
C VAL A 166 20.67 -2.72 9.59
N SER A 167 20.62 -1.40 9.42
CA SER A 167 19.79 -0.51 10.23
C SER A 167 18.31 -0.79 10.03
N HIS A 168 17.86 -0.91 8.78
CA HIS A 168 16.46 -1.07 8.46
C HIS A 168 15.91 -2.46 8.82
N TYR A 169 16.64 -3.56 8.54
CA TYR A 169 16.26 -4.87 9.05
C TYR A 169 16.27 -4.92 10.58
N GLY A 170 17.23 -4.25 11.23
CA GLY A 170 17.27 -4.14 12.70
C GLY A 170 16.02 -3.46 13.28
N LYS A 171 15.60 -2.34 12.71
CA LYS A 171 14.36 -1.63 13.12
C LYS A 171 13.11 -2.48 12.87
N ALA A 172 13.00 -3.11 11.69
CA ALA A 172 11.88 -4.00 11.38
C ALA A 172 11.81 -5.18 12.38
N LEU A 173 12.94 -5.81 12.70
CA LEU A 173 13.00 -6.93 13.64
C LEU A 173 12.61 -6.51 15.07
N ALA A 174 13.03 -5.33 15.50
CA ALA A 174 12.65 -4.80 16.82
C ALA A 174 11.12 -4.63 16.93
N ILE A 175 10.48 -4.08 15.89
CA ILE A 175 9.02 -3.94 15.85
C ILE A 175 8.34 -5.31 15.82
N ALA A 176 8.84 -6.25 15.01
CA ALA A 176 8.28 -7.60 14.90
C ALA A 176 8.28 -8.32 16.26
N ARG A 177 9.41 -8.28 16.97
CA ARG A 177 9.57 -8.88 18.31
C ARG A 177 8.68 -8.21 19.35
N GLU A 178 8.51 -6.89 19.28
CA GLU A 178 7.61 -6.18 20.19
C GLU A 178 6.15 -6.57 19.98
N LEU A 179 5.71 -6.68 18.71
CA LEU A 179 4.38 -7.17 18.38
C LEU A 179 4.17 -8.61 18.85
N GLU A 180 5.17 -9.49 18.68
CA GLU A 180 5.12 -10.87 19.14
C GLU A 180 5.03 -10.96 20.66
N ARG A 181 5.94 -10.28 21.37
CA ARG A 181 6.01 -10.25 22.84
C ARG A 181 4.74 -9.72 23.49
N SER A 182 4.06 -8.78 22.82
CA SER A 182 2.79 -8.20 23.29
C SER A 182 1.56 -8.97 22.82
N GLY A 183 1.71 -10.10 22.11
CA GLY A 183 0.59 -10.90 21.60
C GLY A 183 -0.22 -10.20 20.49
N ARG A 184 0.37 -9.18 19.86
CA ARG A 184 -0.25 -8.33 18.83
C ARG A 184 0.19 -8.67 17.40
N LEU A 185 1.19 -9.54 17.24
CA LEU A 185 1.59 -10.06 15.94
C LEU A 185 0.55 -11.07 15.46
N ALA A 186 -0.02 -10.86 14.27
CA ALA A 186 -1.01 -11.80 13.74
C ALA A 186 -0.34 -13.15 13.42
N PRO A 187 -1.07 -14.29 13.53
CA PRO A 187 -0.50 -15.61 13.26
C PRO A 187 0.14 -15.74 11.87
N VAL A 188 -0.45 -15.09 10.87
CA VAL A 188 0.05 -15.08 9.48
C VAL A 188 1.38 -14.32 9.32
N ASP A 189 1.84 -13.65 10.37
CA ASP A 189 3.01 -12.77 10.36
C ASP A 189 4.15 -13.24 11.26
N VAL A 190 3.95 -14.35 11.99
CA VAL A 190 4.96 -14.91 12.91
C VAL A 190 6.26 -15.27 12.17
N TRP A 191 6.15 -15.71 10.92
CA TRP A 191 7.32 -16.02 10.07
C TRP A 191 8.26 -14.82 9.86
N MET A 192 7.75 -13.58 10.00
CA MET A 192 8.52 -12.38 9.73
C MET A 192 9.70 -12.21 10.69
N VAL A 193 9.58 -12.66 11.94
CA VAL A 193 10.66 -12.56 12.93
C VAL A 193 11.87 -13.35 12.45
N SER A 194 11.69 -14.64 12.14
CA SER A 194 12.79 -15.49 11.65
C SER A 194 13.33 -15.03 10.29
N ALA A 195 12.48 -14.54 9.40
CA ALA A 195 12.93 -13.99 8.12
C ALA A 195 13.81 -12.76 8.30
N LEU A 196 13.42 -11.83 9.18
CA LEU A 196 14.20 -10.62 9.48
C LEU A 196 15.53 -10.94 10.18
N GLU A 197 15.55 -11.94 11.07
CA GLU A 197 16.79 -12.42 11.69
C GLU A 197 17.79 -12.95 10.66
N SER A 198 17.32 -13.75 9.71
CA SER A 198 18.16 -14.25 8.62
C SER A 198 18.70 -13.10 7.78
N ARG A 199 17.81 -12.20 7.33
CA ARG A 199 18.19 -11.05 6.48
C ARG A 199 19.18 -10.10 7.17
N LEU A 200 18.98 -9.83 8.46
CA LEU A 200 19.89 -9.00 9.24
C LEU A 200 21.29 -9.64 9.37
N LYS A 201 21.35 -10.95 9.59
CA LYS A 201 22.62 -11.69 9.64
C LYS A 201 23.34 -11.63 8.30
N ASP A 202 22.62 -11.84 7.20
CA ASP A 202 23.17 -11.80 5.85
C ASP A 202 23.69 -10.40 5.49
N ALA A 203 22.96 -9.34 5.89
CA ALA A 203 23.36 -7.96 5.66
C ALA A 203 24.58 -7.53 6.48
N GLY A 204 24.75 -8.05 7.71
CA GLY A 204 25.87 -7.70 8.59
C GLY A 204 27.13 -8.55 8.41
N GLY A 205 27.05 -9.64 7.62
CA GLY A 205 28.18 -10.51 7.29
C GLY A 205 28.91 -10.16 5.99
N GLN A 206 28.45 -9.12 5.27
CA GLN A 206 29.09 -8.53 4.09
C GLN A 206 29.93 -7.31 4.51
#